data_AF-A0A9E5YYM6-F1
#
_entry.id   AF-A0A9E5YYM6-F1
#
_cell.length_a   1.000
_cell.length_b   1.000
_cell.length_c   1.000
_cell.angle_alpha   90.00
_cell.angle_beta   90.00
_cell.angle_gamma   90.00
#
_symmetry.space_group_name_H-M   'P 1'
#
loop_
_entity.id
_entity.type
_entity.pdbx_description
1 polymer ?
#
loop_
_entity_poly.entity_id
_entity_poly.type
_entity_poly.pdbx_seq_one_letter_code
_entity_poly.pdbx_strand_id
1 'polypeptide(L)'
;MAVSKDKNKGKKPASAKRKIESIVTSLQMLDRPTSPTPPAPAERIALLRAENPTISFYRYLYNTIGAEWRWWERRAMDDETLAAIISDPAVEIYVLYVRGVPAGMCELDGRIKGSVQIAYFG
;
A
#
# COMPACT_ATOMS: atom_id res chain seq x y z
N MET A 1 -48.52 -38.87 21.47
CA MET A 1 -48.26 -37.43 21.22
C MET A 1 -46.99 -37.04 21.98
N ALA A 2 -45.93 -36.66 21.26
CA ALA A 2 -44.92 -35.65 21.59
C ALA A 2 -43.65 -35.94 20.78
N VAL A 3 -43.49 -35.26 19.64
CA VAL A 3 -42.26 -35.21 18.86
C VAL A 3 -41.46 -34.02 19.37
N SER A 4 -40.32 -34.27 20.02
CA SER A 4 -39.34 -33.22 20.33
C SER A 4 -38.43 -33.03 19.11
N LYS A 5 -38.52 -31.86 18.48
CA LYS A 5 -37.64 -31.43 17.38
C LYS A 5 -36.44 -30.70 17.97
N ASP A 6 -35.30 -31.36 18.02
CA ASP A 6 -34.02 -30.69 18.26
C ASP A 6 -33.61 -29.92 17.00
N LYS A 7 -33.70 -28.59 17.10
CA LYS A 7 -33.17 -27.66 16.09
C LYS A 7 -31.66 -27.54 16.27
N ASN A 8 -30.89 -28.43 15.64
CA ASN A 8 -29.45 -28.20 15.55
C ASN A 8 -29.15 -27.17 14.46
N LYS A 9 -28.73 -25.97 14.90
CA LYS A 9 -28.41 -24.81 14.06
C LYS A 9 -27.29 -25.17 13.08
N GLY A 10 -27.59 -25.11 11.78
CA GLY A 10 -26.61 -25.28 10.71
C GLY A 10 -25.41 -24.37 10.92
N LYS A 11 -24.25 -24.98 11.18
CA LYS A 11 -22.94 -24.34 11.21
C LYS A 11 -22.71 -23.73 9.82
N LYS A 12 -22.70 -22.38 9.71
CA LYS A 12 -22.37 -21.69 8.45
C LYS A 12 -21.02 -22.25 7.96
N PRO A 13 -20.93 -22.80 6.73
CA PRO A 13 -19.66 -23.27 6.22
C PRO A 13 -18.71 -22.08 6.10
N ALA A 14 -17.47 -22.26 6.56
CA ALA A 14 -16.41 -21.29 6.37
C ALA A 14 -16.28 -20.98 4.86
N SER A 15 -16.30 -19.69 4.50
CA SER A 15 -16.13 -19.25 3.12
C SER A 15 -14.83 -19.83 2.56
N ALA A 16 -14.95 -20.57 1.45
CA ALA A 16 -13.80 -21.11 0.74
C ALA A 16 -12.90 -19.96 0.27
N LYS A 17 -11.59 -20.06 0.55
CA LYS A 17 -10.59 -19.10 0.08
C LYS A 17 -10.60 -19.06 -1.45
N ARG A 18 -11.09 -17.96 -2.03
CA ARG A 18 -11.10 -17.76 -3.48
C ARG A 18 -9.70 -17.38 -3.93
N LYS A 19 -9.10 -18.19 -4.82
CA LYS A 19 -7.84 -17.84 -5.49
C LYS A 19 -8.12 -16.88 -6.64
N ILE A 20 -7.20 -15.95 -6.89
CA ILE A 20 -7.28 -14.97 -7.97
C ILE A 20 -6.02 -15.16 -8.81
N GLU A 21 -6.19 -15.34 -10.12
CA GLU A 21 -5.06 -15.34 -11.05
C GLU A 21 -4.55 -13.92 -11.26
N SER A 22 -3.23 -13.75 -11.27
CA SER A 22 -2.57 -12.44 -11.40
C SER A 22 -1.39 -12.54 -12.36
N ILE A 23 -1.21 -11.53 -13.20
CA ILE A 23 -0.04 -11.35 -14.05
C ILE A 23 0.73 -10.14 -13.51
N VAL A 24 2.02 -10.31 -13.28
CA VAL A 24 2.91 -9.23 -12.85
C VAL A 24 3.80 -8.86 -14.03
N THR A 25 3.77 -7.57 -14.40
CA THR A 25 4.66 -7.01 -15.42
C THR A 25 5.68 -6.13 -14.73
N SER A 26 6.96 -6.31 -15.08
CA SER A 26 8.06 -5.53 -14.49
C SER A 26 8.67 -4.62 -15.54
N LEU A 27 8.99 -3.39 -15.13
CA LEU A 27 9.72 -2.41 -15.93
C LEU A 27 10.95 -1.95 -15.15
N GLN A 28 12.08 -1.79 -15.84
CA GLN A 28 13.31 -1.24 -15.28
C GLN A 28 13.79 -0.07 -16.12
N MET A 29 14.39 0.91 -15.44
CA MET A 29 14.96 2.10 -16.05
C MET A 29 16.44 2.16 -15.70
N LEU A 30 17.30 1.92 -16.69
CA LEU A 30 18.76 1.83 -16.50
C LEU A 30 19.49 3.16 -16.77
N ASP A 31 18.87 4.02 -17.56
CA ASP A 31 19.38 5.34 -17.91
C ASP A 31 18.38 6.42 -17.47
N ARG A 32 18.89 7.63 -17.22
CA ARG A 32 18.05 8.77 -16.84
C ARG A 32 17.07 9.10 -17.98
N PRO A 33 15.77 9.36 -17.69
CA PRO A 33 14.82 9.83 -18.70
C PRO A 33 15.32 11.11 -19.38
N THR A 34 15.25 11.14 -20.71
CA THR A 34 15.56 12.31 -21.53
C THR A 34 14.30 13.09 -21.95
N SER A 35 13.12 12.56 -21.64
CA SER A 35 11.86 13.22 -21.94
C SER A 35 11.74 14.55 -21.18
N PRO A 36 11.10 15.58 -21.78
CA PRO A 36 10.86 16.85 -21.09
C PRO A 36 10.08 16.65 -19.80
N THR A 37 10.36 17.47 -18.81
CA THR A 37 9.57 17.49 -17.56
C THR A 37 8.13 17.92 -17.88
N PRO A 38 7.11 17.15 -17.44
CA PRO A 38 5.72 17.56 -17.57
C PRO A 38 5.46 18.91 -16.87
N PRO A 39 4.50 19.71 -17.34
CA PRO A 39 4.11 20.93 -16.65
C PRO A 39 3.60 20.61 -15.24
N ALA A 40 3.85 21.54 -14.31
CA ALA A 40 3.31 21.43 -12.95
C ALA A 40 1.77 21.42 -12.98
N PRO A 41 1.09 20.60 -12.16
CA PRO A 41 -0.36 20.64 -12.04
C PRO A 41 -0.87 22.02 -11.62
N ALA A 42 -2.03 22.44 -12.15
CA ALA A 42 -2.66 23.72 -11.80
C ALA A 42 -3.26 23.75 -10.38
N GLU A 43 -3.39 22.57 -9.75
CA GLU A 43 -3.92 22.42 -8.40
C GLU A 43 -2.90 22.83 -7.34
N ARG A 44 -3.41 23.25 -6.16
CA ARG A 44 -2.54 23.51 -5.00
C ARG A 44 -2.07 22.19 -4.41
N ILE A 45 -0.88 21.76 -4.83
CA ILE A 45 -0.28 20.51 -4.40
C ILE A 45 0.98 20.72 -3.56
N ALA A 46 1.29 19.74 -2.71
CA ALA A 46 2.59 19.59 -2.08
C ALA A 46 3.01 18.12 -2.10
N LEU A 47 4.26 17.84 -2.44
CA LEU A 47 4.85 16.51 -2.30
C LEU A 47 5.83 16.57 -1.15
N LEU A 48 5.52 15.88 -0.06
CA LEU A 48 6.33 15.92 1.16
C LEU A 48 6.83 14.52 1.49
N ARG A 49 8.11 14.43 1.89
CA ARG A 49 8.63 13.21 2.52
C ARG A 49 8.01 13.10 3.92
N ALA A 50 7.42 11.94 4.22
CA ALA A 50 7.01 11.57 5.56
C ALA A 50 8.20 10.93 6.27
N GLU A 51 8.98 11.73 6.98
CA GLU A 51 10.11 11.25 7.78
C GLU A 51 9.61 10.60 9.08
N ASN A 52 10.09 9.40 9.39
CA ASN A 52 9.72 8.63 10.57
C ASN A 52 8.20 8.56 10.81
N PRO A 53 7.40 8.11 9.82
CA PRO A 53 5.96 8.11 9.95
C PRO A 53 5.53 7.12 11.03
N THR A 54 4.55 7.51 11.84
CA THR A 54 3.90 6.56 12.75
C THR A 54 3.25 5.42 11.94
N ILE A 55 3.19 4.22 12.54
CA ILE A 55 2.54 3.06 11.92
C ILE A 55 1.09 3.38 11.56
N SER A 56 0.37 4.08 12.44
CA SER A 56 -1.03 4.46 12.20
C SER A 56 -1.19 5.37 10.99
N PHE A 57 -0.29 6.35 10.81
CA PHE A 57 -0.29 7.22 9.64
C PHE A 57 0.03 6.46 8.35
N TYR A 58 1.05 5.60 8.37
CA TYR A 58 1.36 4.75 7.21
C TYR A 58 0.18 3.83 6.85
N ARG A 59 -0.42 3.16 7.85
CA ARG A 59 -1.59 2.29 7.63
C ARG A 59 -2.78 3.09 7.10
N TYR A 60 -2.98 4.32 7.55
CA TYR A 60 -4.01 5.21 6.99
C TYR A 60 -3.78 5.45 5.50
N LEU A 61 -2.57 5.83 5.08
CA LEU A 61 -2.23 6.05 3.68
C LEU A 61 -2.40 4.77 2.85
N TYR A 62 -1.75 3.68 3.27
CA TYR A 62 -1.78 2.39 2.59
C TYR A 62 -3.21 1.85 2.43
N ASN A 63 -4.06 2.04 3.44
CA ASN A 63 -5.43 1.58 3.39
C ASN A 63 -6.31 2.47 2.51
N THR A 64 -6.13 3.79 2.59
CA THR A 64 -6.99 4.76 1.86
C THR A 64 -6.63 4.78 0.37
N ILE A 65 -5.35 4.89 0.05
CA ILE A 65 -4.85 5.01 -1.32
C ILE A 65 -4.78 3.64 -1.99
N GLY A 66 -4.30 2.62 -1.28
CA GLY A 66 -4.16 1.26 -1.80
C GLY A 66 -5.45 0.44 -1.87
N ALA A 67 -6.59 0.96 -1.38
CA ALA A 67 -7.85 0.22 -1.33
C ALA A 67 -8.29 -0.29 -2.71
N GLU A 68 -8.32 0.59 -3.71
CA GLU A 68 -8.77 0.25 -5.06
C GLU A 68 -7.83 -0.75 -5.74
N TRP A 69 -6.53 -0.65 -5.43
CA TRP A 69 -5.46 -1.49 -5.96
C TRP A 69 -5.28 -2.82 -5.23
N ARG A 70 -6.18 -3.14 -4.29
CA ARG A 70 -6.13 -4.37 -3.46
C ARG A 70 -4.78 -4.60 -2.79
N TRP A 71 -4.11 -3.52 -2.40
CA TRP A 71 -2.89 -3.60 -1.62
C TRP A 71 -3.14 -4.37 -0.32
N TRP A 72 -2.44 -5.49 -0.14
CA TRP A 72 -2.72 -6.42 0.97
C TRP A 72 -1.49 -6.77 1.79
N GLU A 73 -0.30 -6.75 1.17
CA GLU A 73 0.94 -7.24 1.82
C GLU A 73 1.23 -6.52 3.14
N ARG A 74 1.22 -5.18 3.16
CA ARG A 74 1.45 -4.41 4.40
C ARG A 74 0.31 -4.52 5.42
N ARG A 75 -0.89 -4.94 5.00
CA ARG A 75 -2.01 -5.24 5.92
C ARG A 75 -1.83 -6.59 6.60
N ALA A 76 -1.15 -7.53 5.93
CA ALA A 76 -0.87 -8.84 6.47
C ALA A 76 0.37 -8.87 7.39
N MET A 77 1.24 -7.86 7.30
CA MET A 77 2.40 -7.68 8.18
C MET A 77 1.98 -7.21 9.58
N ASP A 78 2.61 -7.78 10.60
CA ASP A 78 2.57 -7.25 11.97
C ASP A 78 3.23 -5.87 12.07
N ASP A 79 2.95 -5.19 13.19
CA ASP A 79 3.37 -3.81 13.40
C ASP A 79 4.90 -3.70 13.56
N GLU A 80 5.55 -4.68 14.18
CA GLU A 80 7.00 -4.72 14.37
C GLU A 80 7.75 -4.80 13.04
N THR A 81 7.34 -5.73 12.17
CA THR A 81 7.89 -5.91 10.83
C THR A 81 7.65 -4.68 9.97
N LEU A 82 6.43 -4.12 10.03
CA LEU A 82 6.11 -2.91 9.28
C LEU A 82 6.93 -1.72 9.77
N ALA A 83 7.05 -1.53 11.08
CA ALA A 83 7.84 -0.46 11.68
C ALA A 83 9.30 -0.50 11.24
N ALA A 84 9.90 -1.69 11.21
CA ALA A 84 11.27 -1.88 10.76
C ALA A 84 11.47 -1.44 9.30
N ILE A 85 10.46 -1.62 8.45
CA ILE A 85 10.54 -1.22 7.03
C ILE A 85 10.37 0.29 6.89
N ILE A 86 9.33 0.88 7.48
CA ILE A 86 9.00 2.30 7.26
C ILE A 86 9.94 3.27 7.99
N SER A 87 10.77 2.76 8.89
CA SER A 87 11.82 3.52 9.59
C SER A 87 13.23 3.27 9.04
N ASP A 88 13.38 2.37 8.06
CA ASP A 88 14.68 2.10 7.45
C ASP A 88 15.15 3.37 6.69
N PRO A 89 16.38 3.85 6.90
CA PRO A 89 16.88 5.06 6.25
C PRO A 89 16.97 4.96 4.73
N ALA A 90 17.00 3.75 4.17
CA ALA A 90 16.98 3.50 2.73
C ALA A 90 15.55 3.32 2.17
N VAL A 91 14.51 3.45 3.00
CA VAL A 91 13.12 3.50 2.58
C VAL A 91 12.60 4.94 2.69
N GLU A 92 12.05 5.45 1.59
CA GLU A 92 11.50 6.80 1.53
C GLU A 92 10.00 6.76 1.23
N ILE A 93 9.20 7.44 2.06
CA ILE A 93 7.77 7.56 1.87
C ILE A 93 7.45 9.01 1.53
N TYR A 94 6.88 9.24 0.35
CA TYR A 94 6.40 10.54 -0.09
C TYR A 94 4.87 10.55 -0.09
N VAL A 95 4.29 11.67 0.32
CA VAL A 95 2.85 11.88 0.36
C VAL A 95 2.51 13.08 -0.53
N LEU A 96 1.63 12.85 -1.48
CA LEU A 96 1.02 13.92 -2.27
C LEU A 96 -0.13 14.50 -1.44
N TYR A 97 -0.12 15.81 -1.25
CA TYR A 97 -1.21 16.57 -0.67
C TYR A 97 -1.88 17.42 -1.74
N VAL A 98 -3.21 17.41 -1.78
CA VAL A 98 -4.02 18.33 -2.59
C VAL A 98 -4.83 19.18 -1.64
N ARG A 99 -4.60 20.51 -1.66
CA ARG A 99 -5.27 21.47 -0.76
C ARG A 99 -5.19 21.05 0.73
N GLY A 100 -4.06 20.47 1.14
CA GLY A 100 -3.79 20.05 2.52
C GLY A 100 -4.27 18.65 2.89
N VAL A 101 -4.91 17.91 1.98
CA VAL A 101 -5.40 16.55 2.23
C VAL A 101 -4.51 15.53 1.51
N PRO A 102 -4.06 14.45 2.18
CA PRO A 102 -3.37 13.34 1.51
C PRO A 102 -4.20 12.79 0.35
N ALA A 103 -3.60 12.76 -0.84
CA ALA A 103 -4.24 12.37 -2.09
C ALA A 103 -3.50 11.26 -2.83
N GLY A 104 -2.30 10.89 -2.37
CA GLY A 104 -1.48 9.83 -2.94
C GLY A 104 -0.23 9.57 -2.12
N MET A 105 0.44 8.45 -2.39
CA MET A 105 1.72 8.09 -1.77
C MET A 105 2.65 7.38 -2.75
N CYS A 106 3.95 7.51 -2.49
CA CYS A 106 5.00 6.74 -3.12
C CYS A 106 5.92 6.18 -2.04
N GLU A 107 6.17 4.87 -2.05
CA GLU A 107 7.17 4.20 -1.24
C GLU A 107 8.32 3.77 -2.15
N LEU A 108 9.50 4.31 -1.88
CA LEU A 108 10.75 3.96 -2.56
C LEU A 108 11.59 3.09 -1.63
N ASP A 109 12.03 1.94 -2.13
CA ASP A 109 12.89 1.00 -1.41
C ASP A 109 14.26 0.94 -2.08
N GLY A 110 15.24 1.58 -1.44
CA GLY A 110 16.64 1.64 -1.86
C GLY A 110 17.55 0.68 -1.10
N ARG A 111 17.01 -0.29 -0.36
CA ARG A 111 17.82 -1.22 0.46
C ARG A 111 18.74 -2.13 -0.38
N ILE A 112 18.45 -2.27 -1.67
CA ILE A 112 19.33 -2.95 -2.64
C ILE A 112 20.30 -1.91 -3.22
N LYS A 113 21.60 -2.07 -2.91
CA LYS A 113 22.64 -1.15 -3.40
C LYS A 113 22.62 -1.03 -4.93
N GLY A 114 22.60 0.21 -5.42
CA GLY A 114 22.61 0.51 -6.86
C GLY A 114 21.25 0.38 -7.55
N SER A 115 20.17 0.14 -6.80
CA SER A 115 18.81 0.06 -7.30
C SER A 115 17.85 0.78 -6.37
N VAL A 116 16.77 1.33 -6.93
CA VAL A 116 15.64 1.85 -6.15
C VAL A 116 14.38 1.26 -6.75
N GLN A 117 13.62 0.56 -5.93
CA GLN A 117 12.32 0.02 -6.31
C GLN A 117 11.21 0.99 -5.91
N ILE A 118 10.25 1.23 -6.80
CA ILE A 118 8.96 1.79 -6.43
C ILE A 118 8.15 0.64 -5.82
N ALA A 119 8.14 0.52 -4.50
CA ALA A 119 7.46 -0.56 -3.78
C ALA A 119 5.93 -0.39 -3.84
N TYR A 120 5.47 0.85 -3.66
CA TYR A 120 4.06 1.23 -3.75
C TYR A 120 3.92 2.62 -4.36
N PHE A 121 2.93 2.81 -5.23
CA PHE A 121 2.63 4.08 -5.87
C PHE A 121 1.13 4.17 -6.18
N GLY A 122 0.47 5.22 -5.70
CA GLY A 122 -0.97 5.43 -5.89
C GLY A 122 -1.46 6.77 -5.39
#